data_AF-A0A833QG09-F1
#
_entry.id   AF-A0A833QG09-F1
#
_cell.length_a   1.000
_cell.length_b   1.000
_cell.length_c   1.000
_cell.angle_alpha   90.00
_cell.angle_beta   90.00
_cell.angle_gamma   90.00
#
_symmetry.space_group_name_H-M   'P 1'
#
loop_
_entity.id
_entity.type
_entity.pdbx_description
1 polymer ?
#
loop_
_entity_poly.entity_id
_entity_poly.type
_entity_poly.pdbx_seq_one_letter_code
_entity_poly.pdbx_strand_id
1 'polypeptide(L)'
;MVLLALISPQVCDLGCSLLVFIFVFVLIEKVCDRFDAEGNEVIGLRFFTLLESCVGQVGLASLDSLLAKIVSISLENMLNSFDILLDSKFPEEMQKLDKILGPPASISLLGLPSYNNMVHMYSTAWELLVDKCAIIGQLQLLRSLVNFRLKSKNKGNSVAIADAFISAISTQRDKLVEVKENKEDSSKNLLLKALNQQKKLCGLICPFDTIYISKKAPNYLSRIASLLSIYQMGRYVFDAHLGTLTSRSKKSQKDFSPLMIGLGTLLRQFHPSYMTQYIQFMAQYVHTMEASFVATDEPNKVAINHACEVAKAVFWLRSFCKYMGISENVVELCVAPSIIALLQF
;
A
#
# COMPACT_ATOMS: atom_id res chain seq x y z
N MET A 1 -16.91 8.01 -16.71
CA MET A 1 -18.36 7.75 -16.86
C MET A 1 -18.90 6.63 -15.95
N VAL A 2 -18.14 5.57 -15.62
CA VAL A 2 -18.67 4.43 -14.83
C VAL A 2 -18.94 4.75 -13.34
N LEU A 3 -18.30 5.76 -12.75
CA LEU A 3 -18.53 6.14 -11.34
C LEU A 3 -19.87 6.84 -11.06
N LEU A 4 -20.54 7.39 -12.09
CA LEU A 4 -21.82 8.11 -11.94
C LEU A 4 -23.01 7.17 -11.68
N ALA A 5 -22.87 5.87 -11.94
CA ALA A 5 -23.97 4.90 -11.83
C ALA A 5 -24.12 4.23 -10.46
N LEU A 6 -23.24 4.52 -9.49
CA LEU A 6 -23.17 3.78 -8.20
C LEU A 6 -23.82 4.50 -7.00
N ILE A 7 -24.57 5.58 -7.21
CA ILE A 7 -25.18 6.34 -6.11
C ILE A 7 -26.71 6.24 -6.18
N SER A 8 -27.26 5.47 -5.24
CA SER A 8 -28.69 5.37 -4.92
C SER A 8 -29.22 6.71 -4.34
N PRO A 9 -30.47 7.13 -4.62
CA PRO A 9 -30.91 8.52 -4.51
C PRO A 9 -31.34 8.96 -3.09
N GLN A 10 -30.63 8.56 -2.04
CA GLN A 10 -31.04 8.85 -0.64
C GLN A 10 -30.15 9.86 0.12
N VAL A 11 -29.30 10.63 -0.55
CA VAL A 11 -28.55 11.73 0.09
C VAL A 11 -28.88 13.05 -0.59
N CYS A 12 -29.99 13.64 -0.16
CA CYS A 12 -30.38 15.01 -0.50
C CYS A 12 -29.47 16.01 0.23
N ASP A 13 -28.43 16.47 -0.46
CA ASP A 13 -27.89 17.84 -0.40
C ASP A 13 -26.96 18.04 -1.61
N LEU A 14 -27.58 18.40 -2.74
CA LEU A 14 -27.06 18.16 -4.09
C LEU A 14 -26.06 19.22 -4.62
N GLY A 15 -25.82 20.31 -3.90
CA GLY A 15 -24.93 21.40 -4.37
C GLY A 15 -23.45 21.19 -4.01
N CYS A 16 -23.15 20.93 -2.73
CA CYS A 16 -21.77 20.75 -2.26
C CYS A 16 -21.18 19.40 -2.66
N SER A 17 -22.01 18.35 -2.75
CA SER A 17 -21.54 17.01 -3.09
C SER A 17 -20.97 16.94 -4.50
N LEU A 18 -21.64 17.54 -5.50
CA LEU A 18 -21.18 17.51 -6.89
C LEU A 18 -19.86 18.27 -7.09
N LEU A 19 -19.71 19.41 -6.41
CA LEU A 19 -18.48 20.20 -6.42
C LEU A 19 -17.33 19.44 -5.77
N VAL A 20 -17.56 18.78 -4.62
CA VAL A 20 -16.57 17.90 -3.98
C VAL A 20 -16.23 16.70 -4.87
N PHE A 21 -17.19 16.11 -5.59
CA PHE A 21 -16.96 15.01 -6.51
C PHE A 21 -16.12 15.41 -7.73
N ILE A 22 -16.43 16.54 -8.38
CA ILE A 22 -15.62 17.08 -9.48
C ILE A 22 -14.21 17.40 -8.97
N PHE A 23 -14.12 17.99 -7.78
CA PHE A 23 -12.85 18.35 -7.17
C PHE A 23 -12.01 17.11 -6.83
N VAL A 24 -12.61 16.04 -6.29
CA VAL A 24 -11.92 14.77 -6.01
C VAL A 24 -11.49 14.06 -7.29
N PHE A 25 -12.30 14.09 -8.35
CA PHE A 25 -11.95 13.50 -9.64
C PHE A 25 -10.75 14.23 -10.27
N VAL A 26 -10.78 15.57 -10.30
CA VAL A 26 -9.65 16.40 -10.75
C VAL A 26 -8.43 16.22 -9.83
N LEU A 27 -8.64 16.02 -8.54
CA LEU A 27 -7.55 15.75 -7.60
C LEU A 27 -6.90 14.40 -7.86
N ILE A 28 -7.66 13.35 -8.13
CA ILE A 28 -7.12 12.00 -8.40
C ILE A 28 -6.29 12.02 -9.70
N GLU A 29 -6.78 12.70 -10.74
CA GLU A 29 -6.02 12.87 -11.99
C GLU A 29 -4.75 13.71 -11.78
N LYS A 30 -4.80 14.78 -10.98
CA LYS A 30 -3.63 15.64 -10.73
C LYS A 30 -2.68 15.13 -9.64
N VAL A 31 -3.12 14.28 -8.72
CA VAL A 31 -2.25 13.60 -7.73
C VAL A 31 -1.36 12.57 -8.44
N CYS A 32 -1.75 12.08 -9.62
CA CYS A 32 -0.90 11.23 -10.44
C CYS A 32 0.42 11.90 -10.83
N ASP A 33 0.42 13.23 -10.92
CA ASP A 33 1.60 14.06 -11.19
C ASP A 33 1.78 15.03 -10.02
N ARG A 34 2.38 14.55 -8.93
CA ARG A 34 2.70 15.40 -7.76
C ARG A 34 3.48 16.65 -8.18
N PHE A 35 4.25 16.53 -9.26
CA PHE A 35 4.92 17.61 -9.95
C PHE A 35 4.53 17.64 -11.42
N ASP A 36 4.33 18.83 -11.98
CA ASP A 36 4.15 18.99 -13.42
C ASP A 36 5.44 18.64 -14.19
N ALA A 37 5.39 18.64 -15.52
CA ALA A 37 6.55 18.33 -16.35
C ALA A 37 7.72 19.31 -16.11
N GLU A 38 7.42 20.50 -15.60
CA GLU A 38 8.35 21.56 -15.22
C GLU A 38 8.90 21.43 -13.79
N GLY A 39 8.39 20.49 -12.98
CA GLY A 39 8.86 20.22 -11.62
C GLY A 39 8.19 21.06 -10.52
N ASN A 40 7.05 21.71 -10.79
CA ASN A 40 6.28 22.45 -9.81
C ASN A 40 5.27 21.56 -9.09
N GLU A 41 5.15 21.74 -7.77
CA GLU A 41 4.18 20.98 -6.96
C GLU A 41 2.74 21.33 -7.37
N VAL A 42 2.04 20.37 -7.99
CA VAL A 42 0.66 20.58 -8.48
C VAL A 42 -0.33 20.53 -7.31
N ILE A 43 -0.08 19.64 -6.33
CA ILE A 43 -0.90 19.48 -5.13
C ILE A 43 0.01 19.36 -3.91
N GLY A 44 0.06 20.44 -3.13
CA GLY A 44 0.89 20.53 -1.92
C GLY A 44 0.14 20.82 -0.64
N LEU A 45 0.87 20.97 0.47
CA LEU A 45 0.29 21.28 1.79
C LEU A 45 -0.52 22.58 1.81
N ARG A 46 -0.16 23.55 0.96
CA ARG A 46 -0.89 24.82 0.81
C ARG A 46 -2.30 24.61 0.27
N PHE A 47 -2.47 23.65 -0.65
CA PHE A 47 -3.76 23.28 -1.18
C PHE A 47 -4.67 22.72 -0.08
N PHE A 48 -4.19 21.78 0.74
CA PHE A 48 -4.98 21.23 1.84
C PHE A 48 -5.28 22.27 2.92
N THR A 49 -4.41 23.25 3.10
CA THR A 49 -4.66 24.40 4.00
C THR A 49 -5.81 25.27 3.49
N LEU A 50 -5.82 25.58 2.20
CA LEU A 50 -6.90 26.34 1.57
C LEU A 50 -8.21 25.54 1.57
N LEU A 51 -8.16 24.27 1.16
CA LEU A 51 -9.32 23.38 1.14
C LEU A 51 -9.97 23.31 2.53
N GLU A 52 -9.16 23.12 3.57
CA GLU A 52 -9.64 23.10 4.95
C GLU A 52 -10.28 24.43 5.37
N SER A 53 -9.76 25.58 4.93
CA SER A 53 -10.39 26.88 5.20
C SER A 53 -11.77 27.04 4.55
N CYS A 54 -11.99 26.35 3.43
CA CYS A 54 -13.28 26.37 2.72
C CYS A 54 -14.30 25.39 3.30
N VAL A 55 -13.90 24.14 3.57
CA VAL A 55 -14.83 23.07 3.99
C VAL A 55 -14.86 22.82 5.49
N GLY A 56 -13.92 23.39 6.24
CA GLY A 56 -13.74 23.16 7.67
C GLY A 56 -13.25 21.75 8.01
N GLN A 57 -13.07 21.50 9.31
CA GLN A 57 -12.58 20.21 9.83
C GLN A 57 -13.56 19.05 9.53
N VAL A 58 -14.86 19.31 9.67
CA VAL A 58 -15.90 18.31 9.39
C VAL A 58 -15.92 17.96 7.90
N GLY A 59 -15.84 18.95 7.00
CA GLY A 59 -15.79 18.70 5.56
C GLY A 59 -14.56 17.91 5.15
N LEU A 60 -13.41 18.19 5.77
CA LEU A 60 -12.16 17.46 5.49
C LEU A 60 -12.21 16.01 6.02
N ALA A 61 -12.86 15.76 7.16
CA ALA A 61 -13.11 14.40 7.65
C ALA A 61 -14.15 13.64 6.79
N SER A 62 -15.13 14.34 6.23
CA SER A 62 -16.06 13.78 5.25
C SER A 62 -15.34 13.39 3.95
N LEU A 63 -14.39 14.23 3.49
CA LEU A 63 -13.53 13.90 2.34
C LEU A 63 -12.70 12.63 2.61
N ASP A 64 -12.09 12.49 3.78
CA ASP A 64 -11.38 11.25 4.15
C ASP A 64 -12.30 10.02 4.10
N SER A 65 -13.54 10.15 4.57
CA SER A 65 -14.53 9.07 4.53
C SER A 65 -14.95 8.71 3.10
N LEU A 66 -15.08 9.70 2.22
CA LEU A 66 -15.34 9.48 0.79
C LEU A 66 -14.17 8.75 0.13
N LEU A 67 -12.95 9.21 0.37
CA LEU A 67 -11.74 8.56 -0.14
C LEU A 67 -11.62 7.12 0.36
N ALA A 68 -11.94 6.86 1.63
CA ALA A 68 -11.99 5.51 2.17
C ALA A 68 -12.99 4.62 1.42
N LYS A 69 -14.16 5.15 1.04
CA LYS A 69 -15.14 4.42 0.24
C LYS A 69 -14.64 4.17 -1.19
N ILE A 70 -13.97 5.14 -1.81
CA ILE A 70 -13.35 4.98 -3.13
C ILE A 70 -12.26 3.90 -3.08
N VAL A 71 -11.41 3.89 -2.05
CA VAL A 71 -10.42 2.83 -1.82
C VAL A 71 -11.08 1.45 -1.73
N SER A 72 -12.16 1.32 -0.95
CA SER A 72 -12.93 0.08 -0.85
C SER A 72 -13.41 -0.41 -2.22
N ILE A 73 -13.98 0.48 -3.03
CA ILE A 73 -14.45 0.16 -4.39
C ILE A 73 -13.29 -0.25 -5.29
N SER A 74 -12.17 0.48 -5.25
CA SER A 74 -10.97 0.17 -6.04
C SER A 74 -10.36 -1.18 -5.65
N LEU A 75 -10.31 -1.51 -4.36
CA LEU A 75 -9.86 -2.81 -3.87
C LEU A 75 -10.77 -3.94 -4.35
N GLU A 76 -12.09 -3.78 -4.24
CA GLU A 76 -13.04 -4.78 -4.75
C GLU A 76 -12.89 -5.00 -6.26
N ASN A 77 -12.74 -3.91 -7.02
CA ASN A 77 -12.51 -3.97 -8.46
C ASN A 77 -11.19 -4.65 -8.79
N MET A 78 -10.14 -4.44 -7.99
CA MET A 78 -8.86 -5.10 -8.17
C MET A 78 -8.98 -6.61 -7.92
N LEU A 79 -9.67 -7.03 -6.85
CA LEU A 79 -9.89 -8.44 -6.56
C LEU A 79 -10.68 -9.13 -7.66
N ASN A 80 -11.77 -8.51 -8.13
CA ASN A 80 -12.54 -9.04 -9.25
C ASN A 80 -11.69 -9.12 -10.54
N SER A 81 -10.69 -8.23 -10.70
CA SER A 81 -9.78 -8.27 -11.85
C SER A 81 -8.81 -9.44 -11.77
N PHE A 82 -8.48 -9.98 -10.59
CA PHE A 82 -7.68 -11.20 -10.51
C PHE A 82 -8.40 -12.38 -11.16
N ASP A 83 -9.69 -12.54 -10.88
CA ASP A 83 -10.48 -13.65 -11.45
C ASP A 83 -10.67 -13.53 -12.98
N ILE A 84 -10.61 -12.30 -13.52
CA ILE A 84 -10.81 -12.03 -14.96
C ILE A 84 -9.48 -12.09 -15.73
N LEU A 85 -8.41 -11.52 -15.17
CA LEU A 85 -7.13 -11.37 -15.85
C LEU A 85 -6.22 -12.58 -15.71
N LEU A 86 -6.40 -13.37 -14.65
CA LEU A 86 -5.65 -14.59 -14.41
C LEU A 86 -6.51 -15.77 -14.89
N ASP A 87 -6.10 -16.38 -16.00
CA ASP A 87 -6.84 -17.43 -16.67
C ASP A 87 -6.95 -18.71 -15.83
N SER A 88 -7.74 -19.68 -16.32
CA SER A 88 -7.93 -20.96 -15.62
C SER A 88 -6.64 -21.79 -15.49
N LYS A 89 -5.61 -21.50 -16.29
CA LYS A 89 -4.29 -22.16 -16.24
C LYS A 89 -3.38 -21.58 -15.17
N PHE A 90 -3.64 -20.34 -14.73
CA PHE A 90 -2.81 -19.64 -13.75
C PHE A 90 -2.54 -20.46 -12.47
N PRO A 91 -3.52 -21.15 -11.85
CA PRO A 91 -3.27 -21.95 -10.66
C PRO A 91 -2.32 -23.13 -10.92
N GLU A 92 -2.36 -23.75 -12.11
CA GLU A 92 -1.47 -24.86 -12.47
C GLU A 92 -0.04 -24.38 -12.67
N GLU A 93 0.14 -23.24 -13.35
CA GLU A 93 1.46 -22.63 -13.53
C GLU A 93 2.04 -22.14 -12.19
N MET A 94 1.20 -21.61 -11.30
CA MET A 94 1.63 -21.27 -9.93
C MET A 94 2.07 -22.49 -9.13
N GLN A 95 1.36 -23.63 -9.24
CA GLN A 95 1.80 -24.86 -8.58
C GLN A 95 3.12 -25.38 -9.14
N LYS A 96 3.36 -25.27 -10.47
CA LYS A 96 4.65 -25.62 -11.07
C LYS A 96 5.76 -24.72 -10.54
N LEU A 97 5.50 -23.42 -10.45
CA LEU A 97 6.44 -22.45 -9.89
C LEU A 97 6.77 -22.78 -8.43
N ASP A 98 5.76 -23.04 -7.58
CA ASP A 98 5.95 -23.39 -6.18
C ASP A 98 6.74 -24.71 -6.01
N LYS A 99 6.57 -25.68 -6.91
CA LYS A 99 7.37 -26.92 -6.92
C LYS A 99 8.84 -26.68 -7.24
N ILE A 100 9.14 -25.76 -8.15
CA ILE A 100 10.51 -25.43 -8.59
C ILE A 100 11.23 -24.56 -7.55
N LEU A 101 10.53 -23.56 -7.01
CA LEU A 101 11.10 -22.62 -6.05
C LEU A 101 11.10 -23.15 -4.63
N GLY A 102 10.18 -24.07 -4.32
CA GLY A 102 9.96 -24.57 -2.97
C GLY A 102 9.30 -23.52 -2.05
N PRO A 103 9.28 -23.79 -0.72
CA PRO A 103 8.71 -22.88 0.25
C PRO A 103 9.44 -21.51 0.27
N PRO A 104 8.83 -20.46 0.84
CA PRO A 104 9.43 -19.12 0.88
C PRO A 104 10.84 -19.01 1.49
N ALA A 105 11.29 -20.02 2.25
CA ALA A 105 12.61 -20.07 2.87
C ALA A 105 13.67 -20.85 2.07
N SER A 106 13.31 -21.48 0.94
CA SER A 106 14.29 -22.21 0.11
C SER A 106 14.94 -21.30 -0.93
N ILE A 107 16.24 -21.53 -1.13
CA ILE A 107 17.04 -20.91 -2.20
C ILE A 107 17.02 -21.87 -3.39
N SER A 108 16.52 -21.43 -4.54
CA SER A 108 16.48 -22.24 -5.77
C SER A 108 17.45 -21.67 -6.80
N LEU A 109 18.56 -22.36 -7.04
CA LEU A 109 19.61 -21.96 -8.01
C LEU A 109 19.09 -21.84 -9.45
N LEU A 110 17.98 -22.50 -9.79
CA LEU A 110 17.33 -22.45 -11.11
C LEU A 110 16.05 -21.60 -11.13
N GLY A 111 15.79 -20.82 -10.07
CA GLY A 111 14.52 -20.11 -9.91
C GLY A 111 14.35 -18.87 -10.79
N LEU A 112 15.44 -18.19 -11.17
CA LEU A 112 15.38 -16.92 -11.88
C LEU A 112 14.71 -17.01 -13.27
N PRO A 113 15.04 -18.01 -14.13
CA PRO A 113 14.30 -18.23 -15.37
C PRO A 113 12.80 -18.48 -15.15
N SER A 114 12.42 -19.17 -14.08
CA SER A 114 11.01 -19.45 -13.76
C SER A 114 10.24 -18.19 -13.36
N TYR A 115 10.86 -17.29 -12.59
CA TYR A 115 10.30 -15.97 -12.31
C TYR A 115 10.11 -15.17 -13.59
N ASN A 116 11.15 -15.08 -14.42
CA ASN A 116 11.10 -14.33 -15.69
C ASN A 116 10.03 -14.86 -16.65
N ASN A 117 9.87 -16.19 -16.72
CA ASN A 117 8.82 -16.81 -17.53
C ASN A 117 7.41 -16.39 -17.07
N MET A 118 7.13 -16.43 -15.77
CA MET A 118 5.83 -16.02 -15.23
C MET A 118 5.55 -14.52 -15.42
N VAL A 119 6.58 -13.70 -15.26
CA VAL A 119 6.54 -12.25 -15.49
C VAL A 119 6.22 -11.95 -16.96
N HIS A 120 6.83 -12.67 -17.89
CA HIS A 120 6.60 -12.49 -19.32
C HIS A 120 5.21 -13.00 -19.76
N MET A 121 4.83 -14.20 -19.31
CA MET A 121 3.59 -14.88 -19.69
C MET A 121 2.33 -14.05 -19.40
N TYR A 122 2.32 -13.32 -18.28
CA TYR A 122 1.18 -12.52 -17.83
C TYR A 122 1.44 -11.01 -17.87
N SER A 123 2.39 -10.55 -18.69
CA SER A 123 2.82 -9.14 -18.76
C SER A 123 1.67 -8.14 -18.90
N THR A 124 0.71 -8.38 -19.81
CA THR A 124 -0.48 -7.52 -19.98
C THR A 124 -1.37 -7.48 -18.73
N ALA A 125 -1.55 -8.62 -18.06
CA ALA A 125 -2.32 -8.68 -16.82
C ALA A 125 -1.62 -7.89 -15.70
N TRP A 126 -0.28 -7.99 -15.63
CA TRP A 126 0.52 -7.24 -14.68
C TRP A 126 0.41 -5.74 -14.89
N GLU A 127 0.46 -5.23 -16.12
CA GLU A 127 0.28 -3.79 -16.39
C GLU A 127 -1.05 -3.25 -15.86
N LEU A 128 -2.15 -3.95 -16.14
CA LEU A 128 -3.48 -3.54 -15.69
C LEU A 128 -3.62 -3.60 -14.16
N LEU A 129 -3.01 -4.58 -13.51
CA LEU A 129 -3.02 -4.72 -12.06
C LEU A 129 -2.14 -3.67 -11.38
N VAL A 130 -1.00 -3.34 -11.97
CA VAL A 130 -0.11 -2.26 -11.52
C VAL A 130 -0.84 -0.93 -11.53
N ASP A 131 -1.58 -0.61 -12.59
CA ASP A 131 -2.35 0.63 -12.67
C ASP A 131 -3.38 0.74 -11.56
N LYS A 132 -4.12 -0.35 -11.31
CA LYS A 132 -5.09 -0.43 -10.20
C LYS A 132 -4.42 -0.28 -8.84
N CYS A 133 -3.27 -0.94 -8.63
CA CYS A 133 -2.47 -0.78 -7.41
C CYS A 133 -2.00 0.66 -7.20
N ALA A 134 -1.45 1.29 -8.24
CA ALA A 134 -0.95 2.65 -8.16
C ALA A 134 -2.07 3.63 -7.77
N ILE A 135 -3.26 3.49 -8.36
CA ILE A 135 -4.45 4.28 -7.99
C ILE A 135 -4.81 4.10 -6.51
N ILE A 136 -4.82 2.86 -6.01
CA ILE A 136 -5.08 2.59 -4.59
C ILE A 136 -4.04 3.30 -3.71
N GLY A 137 -2.76 3.22 -4.05
CA GLY A 137 -1.71 3.90 -3.30
C GLY A 137 -1.79 5.42 -3.32
N GLN A 138 -2.14 6.01 -4.47
CA GLN A 138 -2.37 7.46 -4.58
C GLN A 138 -3.52 7.91 -3.67
N LEU A 139 -4.62 7.15 -3.65
CA LEU A 139 -5.73 7.43 -2.74
C LEU A 139 -5.31 7.34 -1.27
N GLN A 140 -4.45 6.38 -0.92
CA GLN A 140 -3.92 6.22 0.44
C GLN A 140 -2.99 7.36 0.85
N LEU A 141 -2.12 7.81 -0.05
CA LEU A 141 -1.29 9.00 0.15
C LEU A 141 -2.15 10.25 0.36
N LEU A 142 -3.19 10.40 -0.46
CA LEU A 142 -4.13 11.51 -0.33
C LEU A 142 -4.86 11.49 1.01
N ARG A 143 -5.36 10.33 1.45
CA ARG A 143 -5.93 10.16 2.80
C ARG A 143 -4.93 10.50 3.89
N SER A 144 -3.65 10.18 3.69
CA SER A 144 -2.58 10.49 4.65
C SER A 144 -2.32 11.99 4.76
N LEU A 145 -2.36 12.73 3.64
CA LEU A 145 -2.26 14.19 3.64
C LEU A 145 -3.45 14.85 4.33
N VAL A 146 -4.66 14.35 4.07
CA VAL A 146 -5.89 14.79 4.73
C VAL A 146 -5.81 14.57 6.25
N ASN A 147 -5.43 13.37 6.69
CA ASN A 147 -5.28 13.06 8.11
C ASN A 147 -4.15 13.87 8.77
N PHE A 148 -3.02 14.04 8.08
CA PHE A 148 -1.93 14.89 8.56
C PHE A 148 -2.41 16.32 8.82
N ARG A 149 -3.22 16.88 7.91
CA ARG A 149 -3.78 18.22 8.07
C ARG A 149 -4.74 18.31 9.25
N LEU A 150 -5.67 17.36 9.37
CA LEU A 150 -6.58 17.24 10.51
C LEU A 150 -5.81 17.13 11.84
N LYS A 151 -4.75 16.31 11.88
CA LYS A 151 -3.90 16.14 13.08
C LYS A 151 -3.15 17.42 13.44
N SER A 152 -2.59 18.12 12.45
CA SER A 152 -1.77 19.33 12.68
C SER A 152 -2.57 20.45 13.36
N LYS A 153 -3.85 20.62 13.00
CA LYS A 153 -4.71 21.64 13.61
C LYS A 153 -5.13 21.29 15.04
N ASN A 154 -5.26 19.99 15.32
CA ASN A 154 -5.77 19.51 16.59
C ASN A 154 -4.71 19.28 17.67
N LYS A 155 -3.42 19.55 17.37
CA LYS A 155 -2.28 19.37 18.29
C LYS A 155 -2.44 20.06 19.66
N GLY A 156 -3.26 21.11 19.77
CA GLY A 156 -3.48 21.84 21.02
C GLY A 156 -4.49 21.20 22.00
N ASN A 157 -5.53 20.52 21.49
CA ASN A 157 -6.66 20.07 22.32
C ASN A 157 -7.03 18.58 22.17
N SER A 158 -6.73 17.89 21.05
CA SER A 158 -7.33 16.56 20.82
C SER A 158 -6.56 15.37 21.38
N VAL A 159 -5.24 15.47 21.54
CA VAL A 159 -4.44 14.40 22.18
C VAL A 159 -4.78 14.33 23.66
N ALA A 160 -4.89 15.48 24.33
CA ALA A 160 -5.36 15.55 25.70
C ALA A 160 -6.79 15.02 25.87
N ILE A 161 -7.72 15.31 24.94
CA ILE A 161 -9.08 14.78 25.00
C ILE A 161 -9.11 13.28 24.69
N ALA A 162 -8.37 12.81 23.69
CA ALA A 162 -8.31 11.38 23.35
C ALA A 162 -7.63 10.56 24.45
N ASP A 163 -6.53 11.05 25.02
CA ASP A 163 -5.83 10.43 26.14
C ASP A 163 -6.65 10.51 27.42
N ALA A 164 -7.34 11.62 27.69
CA ALA A 164 -8.28 11.73 28.81
C ALA A 164 -9.47 10.77 28.65
N PHE A 165 -9.97 10.56 27.43
CA PHE A 165 -11.05 9.61 27.18
C PHE A 165 -10.57 8.16 27.30
N ILE A 166 -9.40 7.83 26.74
CA ILE A 166 -8.78 6.50 26.87
C ILE A 166 -8.48 6.20 28.34
N SER A 167 -7.94 7.18 29.08
CA SER A 167 -7.70 7.10 30.51
C SER A 167 -9.00 6.89 31.29
N ALA A 168 -10.05 7.67 31.01
CA ALA A 168 -11.37 7.50 31.63
C ALA A 168 -12.00 6.12 31.35
N ILE A 169 -11.77 5.55 30.16
CA ILE A 169 -12.19 4.19 29.80
C ILE A 169 -11.42 3.14 30.60
N SER A 170 -10.09 3.28 30.77
CA SER A 170 -9.33 2.38 31.64
C SER A 170 -9.80 2.46 33.10
N THR A 171 -10.09 3.66 33.61
CA THR A 171 -10.60 3.84 34.98
C THR A 171 -12.02 3.30 35.17
N GLN A 172 -12.89 3.36 34.16
CA GLN A 172 -14.20 2.71 34.21
C GLN A 172 -14.10 1.19 34.07
N ARG A 173 -13.11 0.69 33.31
CA ARG A 173 -12.84 -0.75 33.21
C ARG A 173 -12.43 -1.32 34.57
N ASP A 174 -11.58 -0.63 35.33
CA ASP A 174 -11.18 -1.03 36.69
C ASP A 174 -12.37 -1.07 37.67
N LYS A 175 -13.37 -0.19 37.48
CA LYS A 175 -14.62 -0.18 38.28
C LYS A 175 -15.65 -1.23 37.85
N LEU A 176 -15.52 -1.81 36.66
CA LEU A 176 -16.46 -2.79 36.10
C LEU A 176 -15.99 -4.24 36.27
N VAL A 177 -14.74 -4.47 36.69
CA VAL A 177 -14.24 -5.83 37.03
C VAL A 177 -14.96 -6.42 38.24
N GLU A 178 -15.66 -5.61 39.05
CA GLU A 178 -16.50 -6.10 40.16
C GLU A 178 -17.93 -6.51 39.76
N VAL A 179 -18.38 -6.31 38.51
CA VAL A 179 -19.74 -6.69 38.10
C VAL A 179 -19.68 -7.69 36.94
N LYS A 180 -19.85 -8.97 37.30
CA LYS A 180 -19.85 -10.11 36.39
C LYS A 180 -20.98 -10.08 35.36
N GLU A 181 -20.60 -10.62 34.20
CA GLU A 181 -21.36 -11.44 33.23
C GLU A 181 -22.61 -10.89 32.51
N ASN A 182 -22.52 -11.03 31.18
CA ASN A 182 -23.60 -11.21 30.22
C ASN A 182 -24.58 -10.03 29.98
N LYS A 183 -24.16 -9.16 29.07
CA LYS A 183 -24.91 -8.75 27.86
C LYS A 183 -23.90 -8.15 26.89
N GLU A 184 -23.96 -8.52 25.62
CA GLU A 184 -23.16 -7.87 24.58
C GLU A 184 -23.50 -6.37 24.59
N ASP A 185 -22.56 -5.60 25.11
CA ASP A 185 -22.81 -4.30 25.71
C ASP A 185 -23.07 -3.26 24.62
N SER A 186 -24.34 -2.93 24.36
CA SER A 186 -24.75 -1.85 23.45
C SER A 186 -24.03 -0.53 23.77
N SER A 187 -23.73 -0.31 25.05
CA SER A 187 -22.93 0.79 25.58
C SER A 187 -21.50 0.83 25.02
N LYS A 188 -20.78 -0.32 25.00
CA LYS A 188 -19.41 -0.45 24.46
C LYS A 188 -19.39 -0.17 22.96
N ASN A 189 -20.38 -0.66 22.22
CA ASN A 189 -20.47 -0.43 20.78
C ASN A 189 -20.75 1.04 20.44
N LEU A 190 -21.63 1.72 21.19
CA LEU A 190 -21.87 3.16 21.05
C LEU A 190 -20.61 3.98 21.37
N LEU A 191 -19.89 3.61 22.43
CA LEU A 191 -18.66 4.27 22.84
C LEU A 191 -17.53 4.08 21.81
N LEU A 192 -17.34 2.87 21.28
CA LEU A 192 -16.38 2.60 20.20
C LEU A 192 -16.73 3.40 18.94
N LYS A 193 -18.02 3.52 18.60
CA LYS A 193 -18.49 4.33 17.47
C LYS A 193 -18.17 5.82 17.68
N ALA A 194 -18.45 6.35 18.87
CA ALA A 194 -18.15 7.75 19.22
C ALA A 194 -16.63 8.02 19.21
N LEU A 195 -15.81 7.11 19.75
CA LEU A 195 -14.36 7.21 19.70
C LEU A 195 -13.84 7.20 18.27
N ASN A 196 -14.34 6.31 17.42
CA ASN A 196 -13.94 6.25 16.02
C ASN A 196 -14.33 7.52 15.27
N GLN A 197 -15.48 8.11 15.56
CA GLN A 197 -15.88 9.40 15.02
C GLN A 197 -14.93 10.52 15.48
N GLN A 198 -14.56 10.57 16.75
CA GLN A 198 -13.60 11.56 17.26
C GLN A 198 -12.21 11.38 16.65
N LYS A 199 -11.73 10.13 16.53
CA LYS A 199 -10.47 9.82 15.84
C LYS A 199 -10.47 10.30 14.39
N LYS A 200 -11.58 10.13 13.66
CA LYS A 200 -11.75 10.66 12.29
C LYS A 200 -11.62 12.19 12.27
N LEU A 201 -12.39 12.88 13.10
CA LEU A 201 -12.37 14.35 13.16
C LEU A 201 -10.99 14.89 13.55
N CYS A 202 -10.25 14.15 14.37
CA CYS A 202 -8.94 14.56 14.85
C CYS A 202 -7.78 14.16 13.94
N GLY A 203 -8.02 13.41 12.85
CA GLY A 203 -6.96 12.88 11.99
C GLY A 203 -6.05 11.85 12.69
N LEU A 204 -6.59 11.13 13.67
CA LEU A 204 -5.86 10.12 14.45
C LEU A 204 -5.95 8.70 13.84
N ILE A 205 -6.54 8.58 12.66
CA ILE A 205 -6.59 7.33 11.91
C ILE A 205 -5.34 7.22 11.06
N CYS A 206 -4.71 6.06 11.10
CA CYS A 206 -3.69 5.68 10.13
C CYS A 206 -4.38 5.08 8.89
N PRO A 207 -4.36 5.74 7.71
CA PRO A 207 -5.03 5.22 6.52
C PRO A 207 -4.50 3.86 6.08
N PHE A 208 -3.19 3.63 6.25
CA PHE A 208 -2.51 2.38 5.86
C PHE A 208 -2.86 1.18 6.75
N ASP A 209 -3.43 1.42 7.94
CA ASP A 209 -3.88 0.37 8.86
C ASP A 209 -5.38 0.08 8.77
N THR A 210 -6.09 0.80 7.89
CA THR A 210 -7.54 0.64 7.74
C THR A 210 -7.86 -0.62 6.93
N ILE A 211 -8.77 -1.45 7.45
CA ILE A 211 -9.40 -2.55 6.72
C ILE A 211 -10.68 -2.01 6.06
N TYR A 212 -10.76 -2.08 4.74
CA TYR A 212 -11.85 -1.53 3.92
C TYR A 212 -12.85 -2.59 3.50
N ILE A 213 -12.38 -3.81 3.27
CA ILE A 213 -13.18 -4.90 2.70
C ILE A 213 -13.17 -6.12 3.61
N SER A 214 -14.22 -6.93 3.50
CA SER A 214 -14.35 -8.22 4.22
C SER A 214 -14.66 -9.35 3.23
N LYS A 215 -13.78 -9.52 2.23
CA LYS A 215 -13.86 -10.60 1.22
C LYS A 215 -12.86 -11.71 1.54
N LYS A 216 -13.08 -12.90 0.96
CA LYS A 216 -12.09 -13.98 0.99
C LYS A 216 -10.86 -13.59 0.17
N ALA A 217 -9.67 -13.94 0.67
CA ALA A 217 -8.42 -13.71 -0.05
C ALA A 217 -8.35 -14.54 -1.35
N PRO A 218 -7.84 -13.96 -2.45
CA PRO A 218 -7.51 -14.73 -3.65
C PRO A 218 -6.48 -15.82 -3.35
N ASN A 219 -6.55 -16.92 -4.09
CA ASN A 219 -5.54 -17.96 -4.03
C ASN A 219 -4.18 -17.38 -4.47
N TYR A 220 -3.11 -17.77 -3.80
CA TYR A 220 -1.74 -17.32 -4.10
C TYR A 220 -1.52 -15.79 -4.03
N LEU A 221 -2.36 -15.05 -3.31
CA LEU A 221 -2.30 -13.58 -3.24
C LEU A 221 -0.89 -13.02 -2.99
N SER A 222 -0.16 -13.56 -2.01
CA SER A 222 1.20 -13.12 -1.69
C SER A 222 2.19 -13.38 -2.82
N ARG A 223 2.03 -14.51 -3.52
CA ARG A 223 2.87 -14.87 -4.68
C ARG A 223 2.55 -13.97 -5.87
N ILE A 224 1.27 -13.70 -6.15
CA ILE A 224 0.83 -12.73 -7.16
C ILE A 224 1.45 -11.35 -6.87
N ALA A 225 1.36 -10.86 -5.64
CA ALA A 225 1.94 -9.58 -5.24
C ALA A 225 3.48 -9.55 -5.43
N SER A 226 4.17 -10.65 -5.14
CA SER A 226 5.62 -10.76 -5.39
C SER A 226 5.96 -10.73 -6.88
N LEU A 227 5.22 -11.44 -7.73
CA LEU A 227 5.44 -11.43 -9.19
C LEU A 227 5.13 -10.07 -9.80
N LEU A 228 4.07 -9.40 -9.35
CA LEU A 228 3.75 -8.03 -9.75
C LEU A 228 4.90 -7.08 -9.42
N SER A 229 5.53 -7.28 -8.26
CA SER A 229 6.69 -6.49 -7.83
C SER A 229 7.90 -6.74 -8.72
N ILE A 230 8.23 -8.01 -8.98
CA ILE A 230 9.34 -8.41 -9.85
C ILE A 230 9.12 -7.87 -11.28
N TYR A 231 7.90 -7.96 -11.81
CA TYR A 231 7.53 -7.39 -13.11
C TYR A 231 7.85 -5.88 -13.18
N GLN A 232 7.52 -5.14 -12.13
CA GLN A 232 7.75 -3.69 -12.08
C GLN A 232 9.19 -3.29 -11.82
N MET A 233 9.96 -4.10 -11.08
CA MET A 233 11.36 -3.81 -10.77
C MET A 233 12.24 -3.64 -12.02
N GLY A 234 11.96 -4.39 -13.10
CA GLY A 234 12.68 -4.25 -14.37
C GLY A 234 12.48 -2.88 -15.05
N ARG A 235 11.46 -2.12 -14.64
CA ARG A 235 11.13 -0.80 -15.20
C ARG A 235 11.84 0.33 -14.46
N TYR A 236 12.17 0.15 -13.19
CA TYR A 236 12.84 1.16 -12.37
C TYR A 236 14.37 1.07 -12.45
N VAL A 237 15.02 2.22 -12.24
CA VAL A 237 16.46 2.36 -12.11
C VAL A 237 16.76 2.87 -10.71
N PHE A 238 17.80 2.32 -10.08
CA PHE A 238 18.27 2.84 -8.80
C PHE A 238 19.02 4.14 -9.02
N ASP A 239 18.54 5.21 -8.40
CA ASP A 239 19.25 6.47 -8.35
C ASP A 239 19.95 6.61 -7.00
N ALA A 240 21.26 6.38 -7.01
CA ALA A 240 22.09 6.46 -5.80
C ALA A 240 22.17 7.87 -5.22
N HIS A 241 21.98 8.93 -6.02
CA HIS A 241 22.01 10.31 -5.54
C HIS A 241 20.74 10.70 -4.80
N LEU A 242 19.59 10.19 -5.25
CA LEU A 242 18.30 10.45 -4.63
C LEU A 242 17.93 9.42 -3.56
N GLY A 243 18.71 8.34 -3.43
CA GLY A 243 18.41 7.23 -2.54
C GLY A 243 17.03 6.62 -2.81
N THR A 244 16.63 6.57 -4.09
CA THR A 244 15.28 6.14 -4.51
C THR A 244 15.28 5.40 -5.84
N LEU A 245 14.18 4.71 -6.14
CA LEU A 245 13.93 4.12 -7.44
C LEU A 245 13.26 5.16 -8.33
N THR A 246 13.95 5.54 -9.41
CA THR A 246 13.43 6.45 -10.42
C THR A 246 12.98 5.68 -11.65
N SER A 247 12.02 6.25 -12.36
CA SER A 247 11.57 5.69 -13.62
C SER A 247 12.65 5.85 -14.70
N ARG A 248 12.87 4.80 -15.52
CA ARG A 248 13.76 4.89 -16.70
C ARG A 248 13.22 5.85 -17.77
N SER A 249 11.91 6.12 -17.78
CA SER A 249 11.24 7.00 -18.75
C SER A 249 10.10 7.80 -18.12
N LYS A 250 10.19 9.14 -18.15
CA LYS A 250 9.18 10.05 -17.60
C LYS A 250 7.77 9.92 -18.24
N LYS A 251 7.63 9.22 -19.37
CA LYS A 251 6.39 9.23 -20.16
C LYS A 251 5.41 8.08 -19.89
N SER A 252 5.77 7.06 -19.11
CA SER A 252 4.89 5.89 -18.95
C SER A 252 4.96 5.11 -17.64
N GLN A 253 5.90 5.39 -16.75
CA GLN A 253 6.03 4.60 -15.54
C GLN A 253 5.36 5.29 -14.36
N LYS A 254 4.55 4.52 -13.63
CA LYS A 254 3.92 4.96 -12.38
C LYS A 254 4.98 5.18 -11.30
N ASP A 255 4.75 6.16 -10.45
CA ASP A 255 5.62 6.41 -9.30
C ASP A 255 5.75 5.16 -8.41
N PHE A 256 6.98 4.91 -7.96
CA PHE A 256 7.33 3.78 -7.10
C PHE A 256 6.55 3.79 -5.78
N SER A 257 6.43 4.95 -5.13
CA SER A 257 5.82 5.07 -3.80
C SER A 257 4.33 4.69 -3.78
N PRO A 258 3.46 5.24 -4.67
CA PRO A 258 2.07 4.81 -4.72
C PRO A 258 1.92 3.31 -5.02
N LEU A 259 2.72 2.75 -5.92
CA LEU A 259 2.64 1.31 -6.20
C LEU A 259 2.92 0.46 -4.94
N MET A 260 3.95 0.80 -4.16
CA MET A 260 4.25 0.13 -2.88
C MET A 260 3.12 0.21 -1.89
N ILE A 261 2.58 1.40 -1.69
CA ILE A 261 1.50 1.63 -0.75
C ILE A 261 0.24 0.89 -1.21
N GLY A 262 -0.04 0.85 -2.51
CA GLY A 262 -1.14 0.10 -3.09
C GLY A 262 -1.05 -1.41 -2.83
N LEU A 263 0.12 -2.01 -3.09
CA LEU A 263 0.41 -3.41 -2.79
C LEU A 263 0.24 -3.72 -1.31
N GLY A 264 0.83 -2.89 -0.44
CA GLY A 264 0.73 -3.06 1.00
C GLY A 264 -0.71 -2.93 1.49
N THR A 265 -1.46 -1.97 0.95
CA THR A 265 -2.89 -1.78 1.24
C THR A 265 -3.69 -3.02 0.88
N LEU A 266 -3.45 -3.61 -0.30
CA LEU A 266 -4.13 -4.83 -0.73
C LEU A 266 -3.85 -5.99 0.24
N LEU A 267 -2.58 -6.25 0.56
CA LEU A 267 -2.19 -7.34 1.46
C LEU A 267 -2.74 -7.14 2.87
N ARG A 268 -2.81 -5.89 3.35
CA ARG A 268 -3.35 -5.55 4.67
C ARG A 268 -4.83 -5.90 4.82
N GLN A 269 -5.60 -6.00 3.72
CA GLN A 269 -7.02 -6.34 3.79
C GLN A 269 -7.29 -7.75 4.32
N PHE A 270 -6.25 -8.59 4.37
CA PHE A 270 -6.35 -10.00 4.74
C PHE A 270 -5.47 -10.31 5.96
N HIS A 271 -5.44 -11.58 6.34
CA HIS A 271 -4.67 -12.04 7.48
C HIS A 271 -3.17 -11.62 7.39
N PRO A 272 -2.53 -11.19 8.49
CA PRO A 272 -1.13 -10.71 8.48
C PRO A 272 -0.10 -11.68 7.88
N SER A 273 -0.43 -12.98 7.82
CA SER A 273 0.40 -13.99 7.13
C SER A 273 0.65 -13.67 5.66
N TYR A 274 -0.29 -13.02 4.96
CA TYR A 274 -0.09 -12.69 3.54
C TYR A 274 1.04 -11.67 3.34
N MET A 275 1.14 -10.70 4.24
CA MET A 275 2.22 -9.71 4.21
C MET A 275 3.57 -10.34 4.54
N THR A 276 3.58 -11.25 5.51
CA THR A 276 4.78 -12.03 5.88
C THR A 276 5.24 -12.91 4.73
N GLN A 277 4.32 -13.65 4.10
CA GLN A 277 4.62 -14.50 2.94
C GLN A 277 5.12 -13.68 1.74
N TYR A 278 4.55 -12.50 1.50
CA TYR A 278 5.04 -11.61 0.45
C TYR A 278 6.51 -11.21 0.69
N ILE A 279 6.84 -10.81 1.92
CA ILE A 279 8.23 -10.48 2.29
C ILE A 279 9.15 -11.67 2.04
N GLN A 280 8.74 -12.87 2.49
CA GLN A 280 9.54 -14.08 2.30
C GLN A 280 9.71 -14.43 0.81
N PHE A 281 8.70 -14.25 -0.03
CA PHE A 281 8.82 -14.48 -1.46
C PHE A 281 9.72 -13.46 -2.17
N MET A 282 9.70 -12.20 -1.73
CA MET A 282 10.65 -11.19 -2.22
C MET A 282 12.07 -11.48 -1.75
N ALA A 283 12.26 -11.96 -0.51
CA ALA A 283 13.55 -12.41 -0.01
C ALA A 283 14.08 -13.64 -0.78
N GLN A 284 13.22 -14.62 -1.04
CA GLN A 284 13.53 -15.78 -1.89
C GLN A 284 14.00 -15.33 -3.28
N TYR A 285 13.36 -14.32 -3.87
CA TYR A 285 13.78 -13.75 -5.14
C TYR A 285 15.18 -13.12 -5.05
N VAL A 286 15.44 -12.31 -4.02
CA VAL A 286 16.77 -11.69 -3.77
C VAL A 286 17.86 -12.76 -3.66
N HIS A 287 17.65 -13.79 -2.83
CA HIS A 287 18.60 -14.90 -2.68
C HIS A 287 18.79 -15.72 -3.96
N THR A 288 17.72 -15.90 -4.73
CA THR A 288 17.80 -16.60 -6.02
C THR A 288 18.65 -15.82 -7.02
N MET A 289 18.53 -14.48 -7.05
CA MET A 289 19.40 -13.62 -7.85
C MET A 289 20.86 -13.74 -7.38
N GLU A 290 21.12 -13.58 -6.09
CA GLU A 290 22.46 -13.72 -5.50
C GLU A 290 23.11 -15.07 -5.86
N ALA A 291 22.38 -16.17 -5.70
CA ALA A 291 22.88 -17.51 -5.98
C ALA A 291 23.16 -17.74 -7.48
N SER A 292 22.35 -17.16 -8.37
CA SER A 292 22.54 -17.26 -9.82
C SER A 292 23.82 -16.55 -10.31
N PHE A 293 24.27 -15.53 -9.56
CA PHE A 293 25.51 -14.81 -9.86
C PHE A 293 26.76 -15.58 -9.43
N VAL A 294 26.76 -16.20 -8.24
CA VAL A 294 27.89 -17.03 -7.78
C VAL A 294 28.16 -18.21 -8.71
N ALA A 295 27.14 -18.68 -9.43
CA ALA A 295 27.27 -19.77 -10.40
C ALA A 295 27.84 -19.34 -11.77
N THR A 296 27.92 -18.03 -12.08
CA THR A 296 28.38 -17.51 -13.38
C THR A 296 29.72 -16.79 -13.24
N ASP A 297 30.82 -17.50 -13.55
CA ASP A 297 32.22 -17.08 -13.42
C ASP A 297 32.66 -16.08 -14.53
N GLU A 298 31.89 -15.00 -14.78
CA GLU A 298 32.09 -14.07 -15.92
C GLU A 298 32.36 -12.60 -15.53
N PRO A 299 33.05 -11.81 -16.39
CA PRO A 299 33.89 -10.68 -15.98
C PRO A 299 33.14 -9.39 -15.58
N ASN A 300 33.74 -8.70 -14.60
CA ASN A 300 33.53 -7.38 -13.97
C ASN A 300 32.39 -6.42 -14.42
N LYS A 301 31.97 -6.35 -15.69
CA LYS A 301 30.85 -5.47 -16.12
C LYS A 301 29.47 -6.09 -15.90
N VAL A 302 29.33 -7.42 -16.07
CA VAL A 302 28.09 -8.14 -15.78
C VAL A 302 27.83 -8.16 -14.28
N ALA A 303 28.91 -8.30 -13.49
CA ALA A 303 28.88 -8.26 -12.03
C ALA A 303 28.32 -6.94 -11.46
N ILE A 304 28.72 -5.79 -12.02
CA ILE A 304 28.23 -4.47 -11.56
C ILE A 304 26.74 -4.30 -11.85
N ASN A 305 26.28 -4.69 -13.05
CA ASN A 305 24.87 -4.62 -13.40
C ASN A 305 24.03 -5.56 -12.52
N HIS A 306 24.51 -6.78 -12.26
CA HIS A 306 23.82 -7.74 -11.41
C HIS A 306 23.73 -7.26 -9.95
N ALA A 307 24.83 -6.72 -9.40
CA ALA A 307 24.84 -6.13 -8.06
C ALA A 307 23.84 -4.97 -7.94
N CYS A 308 23.68 -4.16 -8.98
CA CYS A 308 22.67 -3.11 -9.03
C CYS A 308 21.24 -3.67 -9.04
N GLU A 309 20.97 -4.75 -9.79
CA GLU A 309 19.64 -5.40 -9.81
C GLU A 309 19.29 -6.02 -8.44
N VAL A 310 20.25 -6.63 -7.75
CA VAL A 310 20.07 -7.14 -6.38
C VAL A 310 19.85 -6.00 -5.39
N ALA A 311 20.63 -4.92 -5.47
CA ALA A 311 20.46 -3.73 -4.63
C ALA A 311 19.06 -3.11 -4.81
N LYS A 312 18.54 -3.05 -6.05
CA LYS A 312 17.16 -2.62 -6.32
C LYS A 312 16.12 -3.49 -5.63
N ALA A 313 16.29 -4.82 -5.64
CA ALA A 313 15.40 -5.76 -4.98
C ALA A 313 15.35 -5.55 -3.47
N VAL A 314 16.51 -5.38 -2.86
CA VAL A 314 16.63 -5.10 -1.43
C VAL A 314 16.03 -3.74 -1.09
N PHE A 315 16.30 -2.70 -1.90
CA PHE A 315 15.73 -1.38 -1.71
C PHE A 315 14.20 -1.40 -1.80
N TRP A 316 13.64 -2.14 -2.76
CA TRP A 316 12.20 -2.35 -2.90
C TRP A 316 11.61 -2.96 -1.63
N LEU A 317 12.21 -4.05 -1.14
CA LEU A 317 11.75 -4.75 0.06
C LEU A 317 11.83 -3.87 1.31
N ARG A 318 12.95 -3.15 1.49
CA ARG A 318 13.14 -2.22 2.61
C ARG A 318 12.13 -1.09 2.59
N SER A 319 11.93 -0.49 1.42
CA SER A 319 10.94 0.57 1.22
C SER A 319 9.52 0.09 1.52
N PHE A 320 9.16 -1.11 1.06
CA PHE A 320 7.87 -1.73 1.39
C PHE A 320 7.70 -1.88 2.91
N CYS A 321 8.70 -2.43 3.61
CA CYS A 321 8.65 -2.59 5.06
C CYS A 321 8.50 -1.25 5.78
N LYS A 322 9.24 -0.22 5.34
CA LYS A 322 9.15 1.14 5.87
C LYS A 322 7.75 1.74 5.71
N TYR A 323 7.17 1.67 4.50
CA TYR A 323 5.81 2.19 4.26
C TYR A 323 4.74 1.45 5.07
N MET A 324 4.91 0.14 5.27
CA MET A 324 3.95 -0.71 5.96
C MET A 324 4.21 -0.84 7.47
N GLY A 325 5.15 -0.08 8.04
CA GLY A 325 5.46 -0.09 9.46
C GLY A 325 6.00 -1.42 9.99
N ILE A 326 6.68 -2.18 9.14
CA ILE A 326 7.30 -3.47 9.49
C ILE A 326 8.72 -3.21 9.98
N SER A 327 9.11 -3.89 11.07
CA SER A 327 10.44 -3.75 11.67
C SER A 327 11.55 -4.05 10.65
N GLU A 328 12.60 -3.21 10.63
CA GLU A 328 13.76 -3.38 9.74
C GLU A 328 14.50 -4.70 9.99
N ASN A 329 14.42 -5.26 11.20
CA ASN A 329 15.01 -6.55 11.56
C ASN A 329 14.57 -7.68 10.61
N VAL A 330 13.34 -7.61 10.07
CA VAL A 330 12.84 -8.62 9.12
C VAL A 330 13.62 -8.56 7.80
N VAL A 331 14.01 -7.36 7.35
CA VAL A 331 14.79 -7.17 6.13
C VAL A 331 16.24 -7.62 6.34
N GLU A 332 16.81 -7.34 7.50
CA GLU A 332 18.18 -7.76 7.87
C GLU A 332 18.32 -9.28 7.96
N LEU A 333 17.28 -9.98 8.41
CA LEU A 333 17.25 -11.45 8.42
C LEU A 333 17.12 -12.07 7.03
N CYS A 334 16.69 -11.27 6.04
CA CYS A 334 16.39 -11.73 4.68
C CYS A 334 17.48 -11.37 3.65
N VAL A 335 18.53 -10.64 4.02
CA VAL A 335 19.53 -10.13 3.06
C VAL A 335 20.93 -10.25 3.66
N ALA A 336 21.92 -10.63 2.84
CA ALA A 336 23.30 -10.71 3.29
C ALA A 336 23.82 -9.33 3.76
N PRO A 337 24.56 -9.25 4.89
CA PRO A 337 25.07 -7.99 5.44
C PRO A 337 25.92 -7.17 4.45
N SER A 338 26.60 -7.84 3.52
CA SER A 338 27.43 -7.23 2.48
C SER A 338 26.64 -6.37 1.49
N ILE A 339 25.38 -6.71 1.21
CA ILE A 339 24.51 -5.95 0.28
C ILE A 339 23.80 -4.82 1.01
N ILE A 340 23.50 -5.00 2.30
CA ILE A 340 22.97 -3.94 3.16
C ILE A 340 23.97 -2.77 3.22
N ALA A 341 25.28 -3.07 3.31
CA ALA A 341 26.34 -2.06 3.28
C ALA A 341 26.38 -1.24 1.96
N LEU A 342 26.01 -1.84 0.82
CA LEU A 342 25.92 -1.13 -0.47
C LEU A 342 24.73 -0.16 -0.55
N LEU A 343 23.78 -0.23 0.38
CA LEU A 343 22.62 0.64 0.46
C LEU A 343 22.73 1.73 1.55
N GLN A 344 23.86 1.83 2.26
CA GLN A 344 24.09 2.82 3.32
C GLN A 344 24.58 4.19 2.80
N PHE A 345 24.21 4.56 1.57
CA PHE A 345 24.55 5.88 1.00
C PHE A 345 23.56 6.97 1.39
#